data_AF-A0A0K9PSP5-F1
#
_entry.id   AF-A0A0K9PSP5-F1
#
_cell.length_a   1.000
_cell.length_b   1.000
_cell.length_c   1.000
_cell.angle_alpha   90.00
_cell.angle_beta   90.00
_cell.angle_gamma   90.00
#
_symmetry.space_group_name_H-M   'P 1'
#
loop_
_entity.id
_entity.type
_entity.pdbx_description
1 polymer ?
#
loop_
_entity_poly.entity_id
_entity_poly.type
_entity_poly.pdbx_seq_one_letter_code
_entity_poly.pdbx_strand_id
1 'polypeptide(L)'
;MKYLDQWRGKTKKELSGYELFYEAIVACSLEKALKVVVIKEIEGSQYGVQLQNSVRGRLVEVDWYEEEELDKLTDFFQSKYMKKDSVIPFSFHGPTKTAKVIYI
;
A
#
# COMPACT_ATOMS: atom_id res chain seq x y z
N MET A 1 3.45 15.39 16.79
CA MET A 1 3.94 14.02 17.10
C MET A 1 2.90 13.14 17.82
N LYS A 2 1.59 13.47 17.78
CA LYS A 2 0.56 12.87 18.64
C LYS A 2 0.02 11.48 18.21
N TYR A 3 0.24 11.04 16.97
CA TYR A 3 -0.50 9.88 16.41
C TYR A 3 -0.09 8.53 16.99
N LEU A 4 1.14 8.37 17.49
CA LEU A 4 1.65 7.10 18.01
C LEU A 4 2.13 7.16 19.45
N ASP A 5 1.87 8.26 20.17
CA ASP A 5 2.39 8.48 21.53
C ASP A 5 1.90 7.42 22.52
N GLN A 6 0.70 6.87 22.36
CA GLN A 6 0.17 5.78 23.19
C GLN A 6 0.97 4.47 23.09
N TRP A 7 1.80 4.33 22.05
CA TRP A 7 2.64 3.16 21.81
C TRP A 7 4.07 3.37 22.33
N ARG A 8 4.39 4.54 22.88
CA ARG A 8 5.70 4.86 23.45
C ARG A 8 6.04 3.91 24.60
N GLY A 9 7.28 3.44 24.64
CA GLY A 9 7.79 2.56 25.69
C GLY A 9 7.45 1.07 25.51
N LYS A 10 6.61 0.70 24.54
CA LYS A 10 6.36 -0.70 24.17
C LYS A 10 7.56 -1.26 23.39
N THR A 11 7.87 -2.53 23.64
CA THR A 11 8.92 -3.28 22.94
C THR A 11 8.46 -3.72 21.55
N LYS A 12 9.42 -4.07 20.69
CA LYS A 12 9.14 -4.63 19.36
C LYS A 12 8.21 -5.86 19.43
N LYS A 13 8.44 -6.75 20.40
CA LYS A 13 7.65 -7.98 20.56
C LYS A 13 6.20 -7.66 20.88
N GLU A 14 5.98 -6.71 21.78
CA GLU A 14 4.64 -6.23 22.12
C GLU A 14 3.96 -5.62 20.89
N LEU A 15 4.62 -4.69 20.19
CA LEU A 15 4.05 -4.02 19.01
C LEU A 15 3.70 -4.99 17.86
N SER A 16 4.51 -6.02 17.64
CA SER A 16 4.32 -6.94 16.52
C SER A 16 3.02 -7.74 16.55
N GLY A 17 2.44 -7.93 17.74
CA GLY A 17 1.17 -8.65 17.93
C GLY A 17 -0.08 -7.77 17.96
N TYR A 18 0.08 -6.45 17.89
CA TYR A 18 -1.06 -5.52 17.98
C TYR A 18 -1.50 -5.04 16.59
N GLU A 19 -2.60 -5.61 16.08
CA GLU A 19 -3.25 -5.14 14.85
C GLU A 19 -3.60 -3.64 14.92
N LEU A 20 -4.11 -3.20 16.08
CA LEU A 20 -4.41 -1.79 16.39
C LEU A 20 -3.20 -0.85 16.25
N PHE A 21 -1.96 -1.34 16.41
CA PHE A 21 -0.77 -0.52 16.20
C PHE A 21 -0.57 -0.22 14.70
N TYR A 22 -0.73 -1.24 13.85
CA TYR A 22 -0.61 -1.07 12.41
C TYR A 22 -1.77 -0.25 11.83
N GLU A 23 -2.99 -0.41 12.36
CA GLU A 23 -4.12 0.47 12.02
C GLU A 23 -3.82 1.93 12.36
N ALA A 24 -3.24 2.20 13.54
CA ALA A 24 -2.83 3.57 13.92
C ALA A 24 -1.76 4.14 12.99
N ILE A 25 -0.82 3.31 12.51
CA ILE A 25 0.16 3.71 11.49
C ILE A 25 -0.55 4.07 10.19
N VAL A 26 -1.48 3.24 9.71
CA VAL A 26 -2.20 3.49 8.45
C VAL A 26 -3.07 4.75 8.55
N ALA A 27 -3.82 4.90 9.65
CA ALA A 27 -4.78 5.98 9.86
C ALA A 27 -4.14 7.34 10.19
N CYS A 28 -2.87 7.38 10.63
CA CYS A 28 -2.25 8.66 10.95
C CYS A 28 -2.14 9.56 9.71
N SER A 29 -2.33 10.87 9.86
CA SER A 29 -2.28 11.82 8.73
C SER A 29 -0.85 12.20 8.32
N LEU A 30 0.15 11.39 8.67
CA LEU A 30 1.52 11.55 8.22
C LEU A 30 1.69 10.97 6.80
N GLU A 31 2.61 11.56 6.05
CA GLU A 31 3.05 11.02 4.76
C GLU A 31 3.69 9.65 4.94
N LYS A 32 3.42 8.75 4.00
CA LYS A 32 3.98 7.41 3.97
C LYS A 32 4.54 7.12 2.60
N ALA A 33 5.68 6.45 2.55
CA ALA A 33 6.28 6.00 1.31
C ALA A 33 6.57 4.51 1.40
N LEU A 34 6.21 3.76 0.35
CA LEU A 34 6.59 2.37 0.17
C LEU A 34 7.43 2.26 -1.09
N LYS A 35 8.63 1.68 -0.98
CA LYS A 35 9.49 1.38 -2.12
C LYS A 35 9.50 -0.13 -2.33
N VAL A 36 8.90 -0.58 -3.43
CA VAL A 36 8.96 -1.98 -3.85
C VAL A 36 10.05 -2.12 -4.90
N VAL A 37 10.94 -3.10 -4.73
CA VAL A 37 12.03 -3.40 -5.68
C VAL A 37 11.80 -4.80 -6.24
N VAL A 38 11.85 -4.91 -7.55
CA VAL A 38 11.58 -6.17 -8.27
C VAL A 38 12.80 -7.08 -8.18
N ILE A 39 12.69 -8.20 -7.44
CA ILE A 39 13.78 -9.18 -7.31
C ILE A 39 13.75 -10.20 -8.46
N LYS A 40 12.54 -10.63 -8.84
CA LYS A 40 12.30 -11.58 -9.91
C LYS A 40 11.44 -10.92 -10.98
N GLU A 41 11.85 -11.06 -12.24
CA GLU A 41 11.13 -10.47 -13.37
C GLU A 41 9.72 -11.04 -13.48
N ILE A 42 8.77 -10.17 -13.80
CA ILE A 42 7.35 -10.49 -13.82
C ILE A 42 6.61 -9.59 -14.81
N GLU A 43 5.54 -10.07 -15.43
CA GLU A 43 4.63 -9.20 -16.15
C GLU A 43 3.89 -8.30 -15.15
N GLY A 44 3.73 -7.02 -15.49
CA GLY A 44 3.02 -6.09 -14.61
C GLY A 44 1.56 -6.45 -14.41
N SER A 45 0.93 -7.13 -15.37
CA SER A 45 -0.40 -7.75 -15.25
C SER A 45 -0.50 -8.66 -14.03
N GLN A 46 0.52 -9.48 -13.77
CA GLN A 46 0.53 -10.42 -12.65
C GLN A 46 0.61 -9.68 -11.30
N TYR A 47 1.44 -8.63 -11.20
CA TYR A 47 1.53 -7.80 -10.00
C TYR A 47 0.25 -6.97 -9.78
N GLY A 48 -0.28 -6.36 -10.85
CA GLY A 48 -1.47 -5.52 -10.83
C GLY A 48 -2.70 -6.31 -10.33
N VAL A 49 -2.95 -7.50 -10.86
CA VAL A 49 -4.06 -8.36 -10.42
C VAL A 49 -3.90 -8.78 -8.96
N GLN A 50 -2.68 -9.09 -8.50
CA GLN A 50 -2.45 -9.45 -7.10
C GLN A 50 -2.74 -8.26 -6.16
N LEU A 51 -2.29 -7.06 -6.54
CA LEU A 51 -2.56 -5.84 -5.79
C LEU A 51 -4.06 -5.52 -5.76
N GLN A 52 -4.74 -5.57 -6.91
CA GLN A 52 -6.18 -5.36 -7.04
C GLN A 52 -6.97 -6.31 -6.15
N ASN A 53 -6.67 -7.62 -6.20
CA ASN A 53 -7.35 -8.61 -5.37
C ASN A 53 -7.19 -8.35 -3.87
N SER A 54 -5.99 -7.94 -3.45
CA SER A 54 -5.69 -7.65 -2.05
C SER A 54 -6.45 -6.42 -1.56
N VAL A 55 -6.51 -5.35 -2.37
CA VAL A 55 -7.22 -4.11 -2.03
C VAL A 55 -8.73 -4.32 -2.07
N ARG A 56 -9.24 -4.99 -3.11
CA ARG A 56 -10.66 -5.30 -3.27
C ARG A 56 -11.23 -6.04 -2.06
N GLY A 57 -10.54 -7.10 -1.60
CA GLY A 57 -10.98 -7.86 -0.43
C GLY A 57 -11.22 -6.97 0.79
N ARG A 58 -10.29 -6.03 1.04
CA ARG A 58 -10.40 -5.08 2.16
C ARG A 58 -11.50 -4.03 1.97
N LEU A 59 -11.69 -3.54 0.75
CA LEU A 59 -12.75 -2.56 0.47
C LEU A 59 -14.15 -3.17 0.56
N VAL A 60 -14.31 -4.42 0.12
CA VAL A 60 -15.57 -5.16 0.26
C VAL A 60 -15.91 -5.39 1.73
N GLU A 61 -14.93 -5.73 2.58
CA GLU A 61 -15.13 -5.91 4.02
C GLU A 61 -15.68 -4.66 4.73
N VAL A 62 -15.38 -3.46 4.22
CA VAL A 62 -15.80 -2.18 4.81
C VAL A 62 -16.87 -1.44 4.00
N ASP A 63 -17.45 -2.10 2.98
CA ASP A 63 -18.49 -1.55 2.08
C ASP A 63 -18.06 -0.27 1.33
N TRP A 64 -16.77 -0.16 0.99
CA TRP A 64 -16.18 0.99 0.27
C TRP A 64 -15.63 0.59 -1.11
N TYR A 65 -16.10 -0.52 -1.66
CA TYR A 65 -15.60 -1.02 -2.94
C TYR A 65 -16.16 -0.19 -4.11
N GLU A 66 -15.25 0.43 -4.86
CA GLU A 66 -15.52 1.15 -6.11
C GLU A 66 -14.67 0.51 -7.22
N GLU A 67 -15.33 -0.01 -8.26
CA GLU A 67 -14.67 -0.79 -9.32
C GLU A 67 -13.73 0.08 -10.18
N GLU A 68 -14.15 1.30 -10.52
CA GLU A 68 -13.44 2.19 -11.45
C GLU A 68 -12.01 2.56 -10.99
N GLU A 69 -11.82 2.83 -9.70
CA GLU A 69 -10.52 3.23 -9.16
C GLU A 69 -9.53 2.06 -9.10
N LEU A 70 -10.03 0.84 -8.88
CA LEU A 70 -9.19 -0.35 -8.88
C LEU A 70 -8.79 -0.78 -10.29
N ASP A 71 -9.64 -0.55 -11.28
CA ASP A 71 -9.32 -0.83 -12.68
C ASP A 71 -8.22 0.11 -13.19
N LYS A 72 -8.26 1.40 -12.86
CA LYS A 72 -7.16 2.35 -13.16
C LYS A 72 -5.81 1.87 -12.61
N LEU A 73 -5.81 1.27 -11.41
CA LEU A 73 -4.61 0.72 -10.80
C LEU A 73 -4.09 -0.51 -11.55
N THR A 74 -4.99 -1.41 -11.97
CA THR A 74 -4.62 -2.59 -12.75
C THR A 74 -4.13 -2.22 -14.14
N ASP A 75 -4.82 -1.31 -14.83
CA ASP A 75 -4.46 -0.79 -16.16
C ASP A 75 -3.08 -0.14 -16.16
N PHE A 76 -2.75 0.59 -15.09
CA PHE A 76 -1.42 1.16 -14.92
C PHE A 76 -0.33 0.08 -14.98
N PHE A 77 -0.56 -1.09 -14.37
CA PHE A 77 0.43 -2.16 -14.35
C PHE A 77 0.36 -3.09 -15.56
N GLN A 78 -0.80 -3.26 -16.19
CA GLN A 78 -1.02 -4.21 -17.29
C GLN A 78 -0.05 -4.01 -18.47
N SER A 79 0.29 -2.75 -18.78
CA SER A 79 1.20 -2.42 -19.89
C SER A 79 2.69 -2.55 -19.56
N LYS A 80 3.06 -2.91 -18.32
CA LYS A 80 4.46 -2.89 -17.85
C LYS A 80 5.08 -4.27 -17.87
N TYR A 81 6.36 -4.34 -18.22
CA TYR A 81 7.21 -5.51 -17.99
C TYR A 81 8.23 -5.19 -16.90
N MET A 82 8.08 -5.84 -15.75
CA MET A 82 8.84 -5.54 -14.55
C MET A 82 10.15 -6.31 -14.54
N LYS A 83 11.22 -5.66 -14.98
CA LYS A 83 12.56 -6.23 -14.97
C LYS A 83 13.14 -6.27 -13.58
N LYS A 84 14.16 -7.10 -13.37
CA LYS A 84 14.91 -7.13 -12.13
C LYS A 84 15.45 -5.72 -11.82
N ASP A 85 15.44 -5.37 -10.54
CA ASP A 85 15.89 -4.09 -9.98
C ASP A 85 15.02 -2.87 -10.35
N SER A 86 13.93 -3.05 -11.10
CA SER A 86 12.92 -1.99 -11.30
C SER A 86 12.28 -1.59 -9.97
N VAL A 87 11.84 -0.35 -9.87
CA VAL A 87 11.33 0.23 -8.62
C VAL A 87 9.91 0.73 -8.79
N ILE A 88 9.04 0.34 -7.87
CA ILE A 88 7.65 0.82 -7.78
C ILE A 88 7.51 1.62 -6.48
N PRO A 89 7.70 2.95 -6.52
CA PRO A 89 7.41 3.80 -5.37
C PRO A 89 5.90 4.09 -5.27
N PHE A 90 5.38 3.94 -4.06
CA PHE A 90 4.07 4.42 -3.63
C PHE A 90 4.27 5.57 -2.66
N SER A 91 3.53 6.66 -2.86
CA SER A 91 3.50 7.82 -1.97
C SER A 91 2.07 8.07 -1.51
N PHE A 92 1.85 8.08 -0.21
CA PHE A 92 0.55 8.31 0.42
C PHE A 92 0.56 9.67 1.11
N HIS A 93 -0.27 10.58 0.63
CA HIS A 93 -0.42 11.91 1.21
C HIS A 93 -1.50 11.84 2.30
N GLY A 94 -1.06 11.86 3.56
CA GLY A 94 -1.93 11.75 4.73
C GLY A 94 -3.08 12.76 4.78
N PRO A 95 -2.87 14.06 4.50
CA PRO A 95 -3.93 15.07 4.56
C PRO A 95 -5.03 14.91 3.49
N THR A 96 -4.65 14.53 2.27
CA THR A 96 -5.57 14.43 1.12
C THR A 96 -6.11 13.03 0.91
N LYS A 97 -5.62 12.03 1.65
CA LYS A 97 -5.92 10.60 1.46
C LYS A 97 -5.70 10.13 0.02
N THR A 98 -4.77 10.76 -0.70
CA THR A 98 -4.42 10.38 -2.08
C THR A 98 -3.17 9.52 -2.08
N ALA A 99 -3.15 8.53 -2.98
CA ALA A 99 -1.99 7.71 -3.26
C ALA A 99 -1.47 8.00 -4.66
N LYS A 100 -0.15 8.04 -4.82
CA LYS A 100 0.53 8.11 -6.11
C LYS A 100 1.42 6.89 -6.27
N VAL A 101 1.34 6.24 -7.42
CA VAL A 101 2.22 5.16 -7.83
C VAL A 101 3.01 5.57 -9.07
N ILE A 102 4.28 5.19 -9.12
CA ILE A 102 5.16 5.38 -10.28
C ILE A 102 5.86 4.04 -10.55
N TYR A 103 6.41 3.88 -11.76
CA TYR A 103 7.27 2.77 -12.13
C TYR A 103 8.53 3.33 -12.78
N ILE A 104 9.71 2.94 -12.28
CA ILE A 104 11.03 3.46 -12.68
C ILE A 104 11.96 2.29 -12.94
#